data_AF-A0A1X2HCU5-F1
#
_entry.id   AF-A0A1X2HCU5-F1
#
_cell.length_a   1.000
_cell.length_b   1.000
_cell.length_c   1.000
_cell.angle_alpha   90.00
_cell.angle_beta   90.00
_cell.angle_gamma   90.00
#
_symmetry.space_group_name_H-M   'P 1'
#
loop_
_entity.id
_entity.type
_entity.pdbx_description
1 polymer ?
#
loop_
_entity_poly.entity_id
_entity_poly.type
_entity_poly.pdbx_seq_one_letter_code
_entity_poly.pdbx_strand_id
1 'polypeptide(L)'
;CPLCNYRTVDRRPLDPPPIVQLIWDNPEDRQAGLHSPYYVLYATLSQLDGSDLTLSNGLRTTAGEVAQSLHKLKDIDNTGKFCKYAGMLCTGT
;
A
#
# COMPACT_ATOMS: atom_id res chain seq x y z
N CYS A 1 2.59 -8.14 11.96
CA CYS A 1 3.75 -7.86 11.08
C CYS A 1 5.02 -8.25 11.80
N PRO A 2 6.00 -8.92 11.16
CA PRO A 2 7.33 -9.06 11.74
C PRO A 2 7.89 -7.65 11.95
N LEU A 3 8.18 -7.31 13.20
CA LEU A 3 8.66 -5.98 13.57
C LEU A 3 10.07 -5.82 13.02
N CYS A 4 10.27 -4.88 12.09
CA CYS A 4 11.62 -4.51 11.68
C CYS A 4 12.30 -3.77 12.84
N ASN A 5 13.25 -4.45 13.50
CA ASN A 5 14.15 -3.79 14.44
C ASN A 5 15.14 -2.95 13.62
N TYR A 6 15.31 -1.67 13.98
CA TYR A 6 16.16 -0.73 13.24
C TYR A 6 17.63 -1.17 13.12
N ARG A 7 18.06 -2.14 13.95
CA ARG A 7 19.43 -2.66 14.06
C ARG A 7 19.75 -3.87 13.19
N THR A 8 18.77 -4.55 12.57
CA THR A 8 19.03 -5.81 11.86
C THR A 8 18.74 -5.74 10.36
N VAL A 9 19.62 -6.35 9.56
CA VAL A 9 19.59 -6.40 8.09
C VAL A 9 18.44 -7.29 7.56
N ASP A 10 17.70 -7.98 8.43
CA ASP A 10 16.58 -8.86 8.08
C ASP A 10 15.26 -8.08 7.91
N ARG A 11 15.25 -7.14 6.95
CA ARG A 11 14.06 -6.40 6.54
C ARG A 11 13.26 -7.24 5.56
N ARG A 12 12.28 -7.99 6.06
CA ARG A 12 11.35 -8.74 5.21
C ARG A 12 10.13 -7.87 4.91
N PRO A 13 9.86 -7.57 3.62
CA PRO A 13 8.61 -6.95 3.23
C PRO A 13 7.42 -7.76 3.74
N LEU A 14 6.26 -7.12 3.79
CA LEU A 14 5.03 -7.83 4.08
C LEU A 14 4.81 -8.96 3.06
N ASP A 15 4.66 -10.19 3.58
CA ASP A 15 4.41 -11.40 2.82
C ASP A 15 3.10 -12.03 3.27
N PRO A 16 2.09 -12.19 2.38
CA PRO A 16 2.07 -11.70 1.00
C PRO A 16 2.03 -10.17 0.92
N PRO A 17 2.55 -9.56 -0.16
CA PRO A 17 2.50 -8.11 -0.33
C PRO A 17 1.03 -7.66 -0.43
N PRO A 18 0.62 -6.60 0.28
CA PRO A 18 -0.75 -6.12 0.18
C PRO A 18 -1.04 -5.63 -1.23
N ILE A 19 -2.18 -6.09 -1.76
CA ILE A 19 -2.70 -5.71 -3.08
C ILE A 19 -4.06 -5.05 -2.85
N VAL A 20 -4.22 -3.84 -3.40
CA VAL A 20 -5.48 -3.10 -3.36
C VAL A 20 -5.96 -2.89 -4.78
N GLN A 21 -7.22 -3.22 -5.05
CA GLN A 21 -7.87 -3.01 -6.34
C GLN A 21 -8.76 -1.77 -6.28
N LEU A 22 -8.65 -0.90 -7.29
CA LEU A 22 -9.58 0.21 -7.47
C LEU A 22 -10.75 -0.27 -8.34
N ILE A 23 -11.97 -0.13 -7.81
CA ILE A 23 -13.22 -0.51 -8.46
C ILE A 23 -14.02 0.76 -8.70
N TRP A 24 -14.63 0.84 -9.89
CA TRP A 24 -15.56 1.91 -10.26
C TRP A 24 -16.93 1.29 -10.47
N ASP A 25 -17.95 1.92 -9.88
CA ASP A 25 -19.33 1.47 -10.05
C ASP A 25 -19.87 1.78 -11.45
N ASN A 26 -19.43 2.91 -12.02
CA ASN A 26 -19.82 3.35 -13.36
C ASN A 26 -18.74 3.02 -14.40
N PRO A 27 -19.08 2.35 -15.52
CA PRO A 27 -18.12 2.02 -16.58
C PRO A 27 -17.51 3.24 -17.30
N GLU A 28 -18.20 4.38 -17.38
CA GLU A 28 -17.64 5.59 -18.02
C GLU A 28 -16.49 6.17 -17.18
N ASP A 29 -16.70 6.28 -15.87
CA ASP A 29 -15.69 6.73 -14.91
C ASP A 29 -14.51 5.76 -14.83
N ARG A 30 -14.77 4.47 -15.04
CA ARG A 30 -13.72 3.45 -15.15
C ARG A 30 -12.76 3.81 -16.29
N GLN A 31 -13.22 4.10 -17.49
CA GLN A 31 -12.32 4.39 -18.61
C GLN A 31 -11.50 5.66 -18.39
N ALA A 32 -12.09 6.73 -17.86
CA ALA A 32 -11.34 7.92 -17.50
C ALA A 32 -10.32 7.64 -16.37
N GLY A 33 -10.75 6.94 -15.33
CA GLY A 33 -9.94 6.63 -14.15
C GLY A 33 -8.79 5.66 -14.44
N LEU A 34 -8.99 4.67 -15.31
CA LEU A 34 -7.95 3.72 -15.74
C LEU A 34 -6.77 4.40 -16.42
N HIS A 35 -6.98 5.55 -17.09
CA HIS A 35 -5.94 6.28 -17.82
C HIS A 35 -5.34 7.45 -17.01
N SER A 36 -5.92 7.77 -15.84
CA SER A 36 -5.44 8.86 -15.01
C SER A 36 -4.12 8.51 -14.31
N PRO A 37 -3.04 9.29 -14.51
CA PRO A 37 -1.77 9.11 -13.82
C PRO A 37 -1.79 9.68 -12.39
N TYR A 38 -2.91 10.28 -11.97
CA TYR A 38 -3.00 11.06 -10.73
C TYR A 38 -3.37 10.22 -9.50
N TYR A 39 -3.63 8.92 -9.67
CA TYR A 39 -3.94 8.04 -8.56
C TYR A 39 -2.65 7.53 -7.90
N VAL A 40 -2.42 7.99 -6.68
CA VAL A 40 -1.38 7.50 -5.79
C VAL A 40 -2.05 7.02 -4.50
N LEU A 41 -1.76 5.78 -4.12
CA LEU A 41 -2.24 5.21 -2.88
C LEU A 41 -1.10 5.26 -1.85
N TYR A 42 -1.43 5.75 -0.66
CA TYR A 42 -0.48 5.86 0.45
C TYR A 42 -0.92 4.94 1.59
N ALA A 43 0.02 4.13 2.09
CA ALA A 43 -0.22 3.17 3.15
C ALA A 43 0.34 3.69 4.48
N THR A 44 -0.51 3.69 5.50
CA THR A 44 -0.18 4.04 6.88
C THR A 44 -0.42 2.85 7.80
N LEU A 45 0.18 2.90 9.00
CA LEU A 45 -0.14 1.98 10.07
C LEU A 45 -1.25 2.59 10.93
N SER A 46 -2.29 1.80 11.18
CA SER A 46 -3.31 2.10 12.18
C SER A 46 -3.31 1.04 13.26
N GLN A 47 -3.74 1.42 14.45
CA GLN A 47 -4.04 0.49 15.51
C GLN A 47 -5.37 -0.24 15.22
N LEU A 48 -5.64 -1.33 15.94
CA LEU A 48 -6.86 -2.12 15.78
C LEU A 48 -8.15 -1.32 16.12
N ASP A 49 -8.02 -0.26 16.92
CA ASP A 49 -9.11 0.65 17.27
C ASP A 49 -9.31 1.78 16.25
N GLY A 50 -8.49 1.83 15.19
CA GLY A 50 -8.54 2.85 14.14
C GLY A 50 -7.75 4.12 14.45
N SER A 51 -7.03 4.19 15.58
CA SER A 51 -6.13 5.31 15.83
C SER A 51 -4.92 5.26 14.87
N ASP A 52 -4.54 6.44 14.36
CA ASP A 52 -3.45 6.58 13.42
C ASP A 52 -2.09 6.43 14.12
N LEU A 53 -1.29 5.47 13.68
CA LEU A 53 0.06 5.22 14.19
C LEU A 53 1.14 5.73 13.26
N THR A 54 0.81 6.51 12.22
CA THR A 54 1.79 7.00 11.23
C THR A 54 3.02 7.65 11.89
N LEU A 55 2.79 8.38 12.99
CA LEU A 55 3.84 8.86 13.89
C LEU A 55 3.58 8.40 15.32
N SER A 56 4.45 7.53 15.82
CA SER A 56 4.47 7.14 17.24
C SER A 56 5.72 7.73 17.89
N ASN A 57 5.55 8.51 18.96
CA ASN A 57 6.67 9.13 19.70
C ASN A 57 7.64 9.95 18.82
N GLY A 58 7.13 10.60 17.77
CA GLY A 58 7.93 11.38 16.82
C GLY A 58 8.72 10.55 15.81
N LEU A 59 8.60 9.23 15.85
CA LEU A 59 9.19 8.32 14.87
C LEU A 59 8.12 7.78 13.93
N ARG A 60 8.48 7.67 12.65
CA ARG A 60 7.61 7.10 11.64
C ARG A 60 7.59 5.59 11.77
N THR A 61 6.40 5.00 11.87
CA THR A 61 6.19 3.57 12.08
C THR A 61 6.27 2.73 10.80
N THR A 62 6.31 3.39 9.64
CA THR A 62 6.45 2.76 8.33
C THR A 62 7.79 3.12 7.68
N ALA A 63 8.44 2.11 7.10
CA ALA A 63 9.65 2.25 6.30
C ALA A 63 9.49 1.57 4.94
N GLY A 64 10.41 1.89 4.01
CA GLY A 64 10.36 1.35 2.65
C GLY A 64 9.33 2.06 1.77
N GLU A 65 8.75 1.32 0.83
CA GLU A 65 7.83 1.85 -0.18
C GLU A 65 6.41 1.92 0.36
N VAL A 66 5.98 3.13 0.73
CA VAL A 66 4.66 3.39 1.34
C VAL A 66 3.69 4.13 0.42
N ALA A 67 4.17 4.61 -0.73
CA ALA A 67 3.35 5.21 -1.77
C ALA A 67 3.47 4.36 -3.02
N GLN A 68 2.34 4.06 -3.67
CA GLN A 68 2.29 3.29 -4.91
C GLN A 68 1.41 4.00 -5.93
N SER A 69 1.91 4.07 -7.15
CA SER A 69 1.10 4.46 -8.30
C SER A 69 0.19 3.31 -8.71
N LEU A 70 -0.90 3.66 -9.40
CA LEU A 70 -1.86 2.69 -9.87
C LEU A 70 -1.33 1.90 -11.08
N HIS A 71 -1.11 0.59 -10.92
CA HIS A 71 -0.61 -0.29 -11.99
C HIS A 71 -1.75 -0.98 -12.73
N LYS A 72 -1.65 -1.05 -14.06
CA LYS A 72 -2.56 -1.87 -14.88
C LYS A 72 -2.06 -3.30 -14.88
N LEU A 73 -2.69 -4.17 -14.10
CA LEU A 73 -2.37 -5.59 -14.12
C LEU A 73 -3.45 -6.34 -14.91
N LYS A 74 -3.01 -7.39 -15.58
CA LYS A 74 -3.88 -8.31 -16.30
C LYS A 74 -4.56 -9.22 -15.29
N ASP A 75 -5.78 -8.88 -14.90
CA ASP A 75 -6.63 -9.75 -14.08
C ASP A 75 -7.31 -10.83 -14.95
N ILE A 76 -8.00 -11.79 -14.32
CA ILE A 76 -8.85 -12.80 -15.00
C ILE A 76 -9.82 -12.12 -15.97
N ASP A 77 -10.34 -10.95 -15.59
CA ASP A 77 -11.26 -10.13 -16.40
C ASP A 77 -10.54 -9.02 -17.19
N ASN A 78 -9.21 -9.02 -17.25
CA ASN A 78 -8.39 -8.15 -18.09
C ASN A 78 -8.55 -6.64 -17.87
N THR A 79 -9.22 -6.23 -16.78
CA THR A 79 -9.76 -4.86 -16.64
C THR A 79 -9.53 -4.24 -15.26
N GLY A 80 -8.77 -4.88 -14.36
CA GLY A 80 -8.46 -4.35 -13.03
C GLY A 80 -7.26 -3.40 -12.98
N LYS A 81 -7.31 -2.43 -12.06
CA LYS A 81 -6.16 -1.60 -11.67
C LYS A 81 -5.81 -1.91 -10.22
N PHE A 82 -4.52 -2.07 -9.96
CA PHE A 82 -4.02 -2.56 -8.70
C PHE A 82 -2.85 -1.73 -8.20
N CYS A 83 -2.78 -1.53 -6.89
CA CYS A 83 -1.59 -1.08 -6.19
C CYS A 83 -1.02 -2.27 -5.44
N LYS A 84 0.27 -2.59 -5.68
CA LYS A 84 0.98 -3.68 -5.02
C LYS A 84 2.10 -3.11 -4.17
N TYR A 85 2.08 -3.39 -2.87
CA TYR A 85 3.11 -2.90 -1.93
C TYR A 85 4.15 -3.97 -1.63
N ALA A 86 5.04 -4.22 -2.60
CA ALA A 86 6.07 -5.26 -2.47
C ALA A 86 7.26 -4.85 -1.57
N GLY A 87 7.42 -3.55 -1.27
CA GLY A 87 8.53 -3.01 -0.48
C GLY A 87 8.13 -2.36 0.84
N MET A 88 6.87 -2.52 1.29
CA MET A 88 6.40 -1.90 2.53
C MET A 88 6.92 -2.68 3.75
N LEU A 89 7.49 -1.94 4.70
CA LEU A 89 8.03 -2.46 5.95
C LEU A 89 7.37 -1.79 7.16
N CYS A 90 7.01 -2.58 8.16
CA CYS A 90 6.53 -2.08 9.45
C CYS A 90 7.71 -1.99 10.42
N THR A 91 8.00 -0.81 10.96
CA THR A 91 9.01 -0.64 12.01
C THR A 91 8.33 -0.69 13.36
N GLY A 92 8.84 -1.56 14.24
CA GLY A 92 8.40 -1.59 15.64
C GLY A 92 9.02 -0.45 16.42
N THR A 93 8.24 0.11 17.35
CA THR A 93 8.78 0.80 18.54
C THR A 93 9.27 -0.22 19.55
#